data_AF-A0A074LQ60-F1
#
_entry.id   AF-A0A074LQ60-F1
#
_cell.length_a   1.000
_cell.length_b   1.000
_cell.length_c   1.000
_cell.angle_alpha   90.00
_cell.angle_beta   90.00
_cell.angle_gamma   90.00
#
_symmetry.space_group_name_H-M   'P 1'
#
loop_
_entity.id
_entity.type
_entity.pdbx_description
1 polymer ?
#
loop_
_entity_poly.entity_id
_entity_poly.type
_entity_poly.pdbx_seq_one_letter_code
_entity_poly.pdbx_strand_id
1 'polypeptide(L)' 'MDWMQELENRLQARELFQLSIDGQIYTVDARTEPITFTNEHGRTERFSSPDQLETALQSWYENPVIVLI' A
#
# COMPACT_ATOMS: atom_id res chain seq x y z
N MET A 1 2.71 6.70 -15.62
CA MET A 1 3.15 5.44 -14.99
C MET A 1 1.97 4.92 -14.19
N ASP A 2 1.65 3.63 -14.35
CA ASP A 2 0.57 2.99 -13.61
C ASP A 2 1.05 2.74 -12.17
N TRP A 3 0.45 3.43 -11.20
CA TRP A 3 0.87 3.36 -9.80
C TRP A 3 0.59 1.98 -9.19
N MET A 4 -0.36 1.21 -9.74
CA MET A 4 -0.63 -0.15 -9.29
C MET A 4 0.53 -1.08 -9.67
N GLN A 5 1.06 -0.94 -10.88
CA GLN A 5 2.19 -1.76 -11.31
C GLN A 5 3.46 -1.50 -10.47
N GLU A 6 3.71 -0.24 -10.10
CA GLU A 6 4.82 0.11 -9.20
C GLU A 6 4.61 -0.48 -7.80
N LEU A 7 3.37 -0.44 -7.29
CA LEU A 7 3.01 -1.05 -6.02
C LEU A 7 3.24 -2.57 -6.06
N GLU A 8 2.73 -3.26 -7.08
CA GLU A 8 2.90 -4.70 -7.25
C GLU A 8 4.38 -5.11 -7.27
N ASN A 9 5.21 -4.38 -8.02
CA ASN A 9 6.65 -4.63 -8.07
C ASN A 9 7.31 -4.54 -6.69
N ARG A 10 6.95 -3.55 -5.87
CA ARG A 10 7.50 -3.38 -4.51
C ARG A 10 6.99 -4.44 -3.52
N LEU A 11 5.73 -4.83 -3.65
CA LEU A 11 5.17 -5.94 -2.87
C LEU A 11 5.87 -7.25 -3.22
N GLN A 12 6.13 -7.52 -4.50
CA GLN A 12 6.88 -8.70 -4.96
C GLN A 12 8.35 -8.66 -4.52
N ALA A 13 8.96 -7.48 -4.49
CA ALA A 13 10.31 -7.28 -3.96
C ALA A 13 10.39 -7.52 -2.43
N ARG A 14 9.24 -7.64 -1.74
CA ARG A 14 9.13 -7.86 -0.29
C ARG A 14 9.88 -6.79 0.51
N GLU A 15 9.61 -5.53 0.18
CA GLU A 15 10.31 -4.39 0.77
C GLU A 15 9.47 -3.64 1.81
N LEU A 16 10.14 -2.79 2.58
CA LEU A 16 9.51 -1.75 3.40
C LEU A 16 9.59 -0.45 2.62
N PHE A 17 8.44 0.17 2.34
CA PHE A 17 8.37 1.40 1.56
C PHE A 17 7.23 2.30 2.05
N GLN A 18 7.12 3.50 1.48
CA GLN A 18 6.05 4.43 1.80
C GLN A 18 5.14 4.66 0.60
N LEU A 19 3.88 4.97 0.85
CA LEU A 19 2.89 5.32 -0.15
C LEU A 19 2.13 6.54 0.33
N SER A 20 1.84 7.49 -0.56
CA SER A 20 0.85 8.54 -0.29
C SER A 20 -0.47 8.15 -0.92
N ILE A 21 -1.47 7.96 -0.08
CA ILE A 21 -2.79 7.55 -0.49
C ILE A 21 -3.78 8.57 0.10
N ASP A 22 -4.50 9.29 -0.75
CA ASP A 22 -5.31 10.48 -0.39
C ASP A 22 -4.56 11.60 0.36
N GLY A 23 -3.26 11.74 0.13
CA GLY A 23 -2.42 12.69 0.88
C GLY A 23 -2.05 12.24 2.30
N GLN A 24 -2.46 11.04 2.73
CA GLN A 24 -1.93 10.38 3.91
C GLN A 24 -0.76 9.48 3.55
N ILE A 25 0.29 9.53 4.35
CA ILE A 25 1.45 8.65 4.16
C ILE A 25 1.24 7.37 4.94
N TYR A 26 1.32 6.25 4.22
CA TYR A 26 1.30 4.90 4.77
C TYR A 26 2.69 4.29 4.64
N THR A 27 3.16 3.70 5.73
CA THR A 27 4.32 2.81 5.74
C THR A 27 3.84 1.40 5.44
N VAL A 28 4.34 0.82 4.36
CA VAL A 28 3.99 -0.52 3.90
C VAL A 28 5.12 -1.48 4.22
N ASP A 29 4.87 -2.42 5.12
CA ASP A 29 5.77 -3.53 5.39
C ASP A 29 5.28 -4.78 4.66
N ALA A 30 5.94 -5.10 3.54
CA ALA A 30 5.68 -6.29 2.73
C ALA A 30 6.74 -7.39 2.93
N ARG A 31 7.66 -7.22 3.89
CA ARG A 31 8.74 -8.19 4.16
C ARG A 31 8.21 -9.50 4.74
N THR A 32 7.06 -9.45 5.39
CA THR A 32 6.38 -10.56 6.04
C THR A 32 4.91 -10.61 5.67
N GLU A 33 4.31 -11.79 5.68
CA GLU A 33 2.86 -11.95 5.60
C GLU A 33 2.26 -11.96 7.03
N PRO A 34 1.15 -11.24 7.29
CA PRO A 34 0.40 -10.38 6.36
C PRO A 34 1.12 -9.04 6.08
N ILE A 35 0.85 -8.47 4.90
CA ILE A 35 1.34 -7.13 4.54
C ILE A 35 0.66 -6.11 5.44
N THR A 36 1.43 -5.17 5.99
CA THR A 36 0.88 -4.17 6.91
C THR A 36 1.04 -2.75 6.40
N PHE A 37 -0.02 -1.96 6.53
CA PHE A 37 -0.08 -0.55 6.15
C PHE A 37 -0.29 0.26 7.42
N THR A 38 0.69 1.07 7.81
CA THR A 38 0.61 1.90 9.01
C THR A 38 0.63 3.37 8.63
N ASN A 39 -0.43 4.10 8.96
CA ASN A 39 -0.48 5.55 8.71
C ASN A 39 0.25 6.35 9.81
N GLU A 40 0.38 7.66 9.60
CA GLU A 40 1.02 8.59 10.56
C GLU A 40 0.35 8.62 11.95
N HIS A 41 -0.93 8.25 12.03
CA HIS A 41 -1.69 8.19 13.26
C HIS A 41 -1.50 6.85 14.01
N GLY A 42 -0.67 5.94 13.49
CA GLY A 42 -0.42 4.63 14.07
C GLY A 42 -1.55 3.61 13.85
N ARG A 43 -2.51 3.91 12.96
CA ARG A 43 -3.51 2.94 12.53
C ARG A 43 -2.84 1.97 11.57
N THR A 44 -2.84 0.69 11.94
CA THR A 44 -2.31 -0.40 11.12
C THR A 44 -3.43 -1.22 10.51
N GLU A 45 -3.44 -1.31 9.19
CA GLU A 45 -4.29 -2.20 8.40
C GLU A 45 -3.47 -3.38 7.92
N ARG A 46 -4.08 -4.57 7.89
CA ARG A 46 -3.39 -5.82 7.57
C ARG A 46 -4.07 -6.47 6.39
N PHE A 47 -3.30 -6.79 5.37
CA PHE A 47 -3.77 -7.44 4.15
C PHE A 47 -3.11 -8.81 4.04
N SER A 48 -3.95 -9.84 4.01
CA SER A 48 -3.47 -11.23 3.95
C SER A 48 -3.11 -11.68 2.54
N SER A 49 -3.50 -10.90 1.53
CA SER A 49 -3.17 -11.16 0.12
C SER A 49 -3.09 -9.85 -0.68
N PRO A 50 -2.32 -9.82 -1.78
CA PRO A 50 -2.29 -8.70 -2.72
C PRO A 50 -3.69 -8.35 -3.25
N ASP A 51 -4.54 -9.33 -3.55
CA ASP A 51 -5.91 -9.07 -4.05
C ASP A 51 -6.78 -8.31 -3.04
N GLN A 52 -6.66 -8.62 -1.75
CA GLN A 52 -7.36 -7.89 -0.69
C GLN A 52 -6.88 -6.45 -0.61
N LEU A 53 -5.56 -6.25 -0.76
CA LEU A 53 -4.97 -4.93 -0.79
C LEU A 53 -5.46 -4.14 -2.01
N GLU A 54 -5.42 -4.74 -3.20
CA GLU A 54 -5.85 -4.09 -4.43
C GLU A 54 -7.34 -3.72 -4.38
N THR A 55 -8.18 -4.63 -3.87
CA THR A 55 -9.61 -4.35 -3.66
C THR A 55 -9.83 -3.24 -2.64
N ALA A 56 -9.07 -3.21 -1.54
CA ALA A 56 -9.16 -2.12 -0.55
C ALA A 56 -8.72 -0.79 -1.15
N LEU A 57 -7.62 -0.78 -1.91
CA LEU A 57 -7.12 0.39 -2.62
C LEU A 57 -7.99 0.81 -3.81
N GLN A 58 -8.81 -0.07 -4.37
CA GLN A 58 -9.81 0.31 -5.38
C GLN A 58 -11.09 0.82 -4.70
N SER A 59 -11.48 0.22 -3.57
CA SER A 59 -12.68 0.60 -2.82
C SER A 59 -12.52 1.89 -2.02
N TRP A 60 -11.32 2.23 -1.58
CA TRP A 60 -11.04 3.49 -0.89
C TRP A 60 -10.96 4.68 -1.87
N TYR A 61 -10.87 4.45 -3.19
CA TYR A 61 -10.43 5.47 -4.14
C TYR A 61 -11.27 5.59 -5.42
N GLU A 62 -12.19 6.56 -5.42
CA GLU A 62 -12.63 7.27 -6.64
C GLU A 62 -11.61 8.37 -7.08
N ASN A 63 -10.45 8.50 -6.42
CA ASN A 63 -9.43 9.55 -6.65
C ASN A 63 -7.97 9.02 -6.61
N PRO A 64 -6.95 9.70 -7.18
CA PRO A 64 -5.66 9.10 -7.53
C PRO A 64 -4.69 8.83 -6.36
N VAL A 65 -4.02 7.66 -6.40
CA VAL A 65 -2.94 7.22 -5.49
C VAL A 65 -1.56 7.67 -6.00
N ILE A 66 -0.67 8.13 -5.12
CA ILE A 66 0.69 8.59 -5.45
C ILE A 66 1.73 7.78 -4.65
N VAL A 67 2.53 6.97 -5.33
CA VAL A 67 3.67 6.27 -4.70
C VAL A 67 4.77 7.28 -4.36
N LEU A 68 5.20 7.34 -3.10
CA LEU A 68 6.32 8.17 -2.67
C LEU A 68 7.56 7.28 -2.46
N ILE A 69 8.71 7.75 -2.93
CA ILE A 69 9.98 7.01 -2.95
C ILE A 69 10.70 7.15 -1.60
#